data_AF-A0AA35UYE7-F1
#
_entry.id   AF-A0AA35UYE7-F1
#
_cell.length_a   1.000
_cell.length_b   1.000
_cell.length_c   1.000
_cell.angle_alpha   90.00
_cell.angle_beta   90.00
_cell.angle_gamma   90.00
#
_symmetry.space_group_name_H-M   'P 1'
#
loop_
_entity.id
_entity.type
_entity.pdbx_description
1 polymer ?
#
loop_
_entity_poly.entity_id
_entity_poly.type
_entity_poly.pdbx_seq_one_letter_code
_entity_poly.pdbx_strand_id
1 'polypeptide(L)'
;MVSLYLPLWPTERIRKKLGNAAPETPLALAGREGSRRVVMSADLAARKIGVTPGIPVAKAQALYPDLTIMDADPDGDRAGLEALALWFQRRIAPIVAVDASGGLPDGIVMDTTGTDHLHGGEPAMLDAVVRRLADSGFTAKVTIAGTWGAAHALARYGRGRIIIVPDGGIPDTLSNLPIEALRLPAAVIEGLRTLGISRIGKLAAMPRAPLTLRFGPELERRLDQAYGRIAEPILAVRPVDPVSVARNFAEPIGAAETIARYIGKLVPVLCEGLDARGDGIRLLDLLLHRLDSQTQTIRIATARPARDAKHLTRLLCEKIETIDPGYGIERMELVAVLAEPMEVRQRVSSLIEEEEADISGLIDTLANRVGGESLYRFAPVESDIPERSVCRVPALAPDDGATWPVGWPRPTRLLSRPEPVQAMAELPDQPPIFFIWRGIRHRVRCADGPERVFGEWWKGDTELTIARDYFRIEDTAGDRFWVFREGDGEHGETGSQRWFMHGLFA
;
A
#
# COMPACT_ATOMS: atom_id res chain seq x y z
N MET A 1 -0.64 -31.17 -1.48
CA MET A 1 -0.19 -29.93 -0.78
C MET A 1 0.65 -29.08 -1.70
N VAL A 2 0.34 -27.79 -1.84
CA VAL A 2 1.09 -26.84 -2.65
C VAL A 2 1.84 -25.84 -1.75
N SER A 3 3.12 -25.62 -2.00
CA SER A 3 3.90 -24.54 -1.40
C SER A 3 4.27 -23.52 -2.48
N LEU A 4 3.85 -22.28 -2.25
CA LEU A 4 4.20 -21.12 -3.04
C LEU A 4 5.30 -20.34 -2.31
N TYR A 5 6.45 -20.19 -2.94
CA TYR A 5 7.61 -19.47 -2.41
C TYR A 5 7.86 -18.20 -3.22
N LEU A 6 7.99 -17.08 -2.51
CA LEU A 6 8.18 -15.75 -3.08
C LEU A 6 9.56 -15.19 -2.65
N PRO A 7 10.65 -15.61 -3.31
CA PRO A 7 12.03 -15.35 -2.88
C PRO A 7 12.42 -13.86 -2.76
N LEU A 8 11.67 -12.97 -3.41
CA LEU A 8 11.93 -11.53 -3.51
C LEU A 8 10.76 -10.70 -2.96
N TRP A 9 9.85 -11.33 -2.20
CA TRP A 9 8.60 -10.72 -1.75
C TRP A 9 8.77 -9.33 -1.12
N PRO A 10 9.65 -9.12 -0.11
CA PRO A 10 9.76 -7.81 0.53
C PRO A 10 10.18 -6.69 -0.45
N THR A 11 11.15 -6.98 -1.31
CA THR A 11 11.67 -6.01 -2.28
C THR A 11 10.68 -5.73 -3.42
N GLU A 12 10.02 -6.76 -3.94
CA GLU A 12 9.02 -6.60 -5.00
C GLU A 12 7.77 -5.87 -4.49
N ARG A 13 7.34 -6.13 -3.25
CA ARG A 13 6.23 -5.41 -2.60
C ARG A 13 6.54 -3.93 -2.45
N ILE A 14 7.72 -3.58 -1.95
CA ILE A 14 8.13 -2.17 -1.79
C ILE A 14 8.23 -1.46 -3.13
N ARG A 15 8.87 -2.07 -4.13
CA ARG A 15 8.92 -1.50 -5.49
C ARG A 15 7.52 -1.24 -6.05
N LYS A 16 6.61 -2.19 -5.87
CA LYS A 16 5.22 -2.04 -6.32
C LYS A 16 4.46 -0.95 -5.57
N LYS A 17 4.71 -0.79 -4.27
CA LYS A 17 4.14 0.30 -3.44
C LYS A 17 4.64 1.68 -3.90
N LEU A 18 5.89 1.79 -4.31
CA LEU A 18 6.50 3.03 -4.81
C LEU A 18 6.10 3.37 -6.26
N GLY A 19 5.75 2.37 -7.07
CA GLY A 19 5.38 2.57 -8.47
C GLY A 19 6.52 3.25 -9.26
N ASN A 20 6.23 4.36 -9.93
CA ASN A 20 7.22 5.11 -10.70
C ASN A 20 8.32 5.77 -9.84
N ALA A 21 8.14 5.85 -8.53
CA ALA A 21 9.15 6.34 -7.59
C ALA A 21 10.11 5.24 -7.11
N ALA A 22 9.96 4.00 -7.60
CA ALA A 22 10.85 2.91 -7.24
C ALA A 22 12.27 3.14 -7.79
N PRO A 23 13.33 2.87 -7.01
CA PRO A 23 14.70 3.07 -7.46
C PRO A 23 15.08 2.08 -8.56
N GLU A 24 15.58 2.54 -9.71
CA GLU A 24 16.11 1.66 -10.76
C GLU A 24 17.44 0.98 -10.39
N THR A 25 18.09 1.47 -9.32
CA THR A 25 19.32 0.89 -8.78
C THR A 25 19.06 -0.39 -7.95
N PRO A 26 20.09 -1.21 -7.70
CA PRO A 26 19.99 -2.36 -6.82
C PRO A 26 19.42 -2.00 -5.45
N LEU A 27 18.40 -2.73 -4.99
CA LEU A 27 17.69 -2.46 -3.74
C LEU A 27 17.96 -3.54 -2.69
N ALA A 28 18.33 -3.11 -1.48
CA ALA A 28 18.38 -3.93 -0.28
C ALA A 28 17.49 -3.33 0.82
N LEU A 29 16.80 -4.19 1.57
CA LEU A 29 16.04 -3.79 2.75
C LEU A 29 16.83 -4.11 4.00
N ALA A 30 17.02 -3.11 4.83
CA ALA A 30 17.75 -3.20 6.09
C ALA A 30 16.80 -3.33 7.27
N GLY A 31 17.17 -4.14 8.23
CA GLY A 31 16.53 -4.18 9.53
C GLY A 31 17.54 -4.38 10.64
N ARG A 32 17.04 -4.67 11.85
CA ARG A 32 17.87 -4.86 13.03
C ARG A 32 17.87 -6.31 13.47
N GLU A 33 19.06 -6.85 13.69
CA GLU A 33 19.27 -8.13 14.36
C GLU A 33 20.10 -7.86 15.63
N GLY A 34 19.42 -7.84 16.78
CA GLY A 34 19.99 -7.32 18.02
C GLY A 34 20.35 -5.83 17.89
N SER A 35 21.62 -5.50 18.15
CA SER A 35 22.15 -4.14 18.01
C SER A 35 22.68 -3.81 16.61
N ARG A 36 22.72 -4.78 15.68
CA ARG A 36 23.35 -4.62 14.37
C ARG A 36 22.30 -4.32 13.29
N ARG A 37 22.61 -3.35 12.41
CA ARG A 37 21.83 -3.10 11.19
C ARG A 37 22.33 -4.00 10.07
N VAL A 38 21.49 -4.90 9.60
CA VAL A 38 21.83 -5.95 8.62
C VAL A 38 20.86 -5.92 7.45
N VAL A 39 21.33 -6.38 6.29
CA VAL A 39 20.47 -6.59 5.11
C VAL A 39 19.55 -7.78 5.40
N MET A 40 18.24 -7.55 5.44
CA MET A 40 17.24 -8.61 5.63
C MET A 40 16.80 -9.23 4.31
N SER A 41 16.68 -8.43 3.26
CA SER A 41 16.33 -8.89 1.93
C SER A 41 17.03 -8.06 0.86
N ALA A 42 17.21 -8.65 -0.31
CA ALA A 42 17.89 -8.04 -1.43
C ALA A 42 17.21 -8.47 -2.72
N ASP A 43 17.02 -7.51 -3.64
CA ASP A 43 16.39 -7.74 -4.93
C ASP A 43 17.33 -8.52 -5.87
N LEU A 44 16.85 -8.85 -7.07
CA LEU A 44 17.65 -9.63 -8.01
C LEU A 44 18.92 -8.90 -8.47
N ALA A 45 18.87 -7.57 -8.64
CA ALA A 45 20.00 -6.77 -9.06
C ALA A 45 21.08 -6.69 -7.96
N ALA A 46 20.67 -6.51 -6.71
CA ALA A 46 21.54 -6.52 -5.53
C ALA A 46 22.19 -7.90 -5.34
N ARG A 47 21.44 -8.98 -5.53
CA ARG A 47 22.00 -10.34 -5.48
C ARG A 47 23.04 -10.59 -6.58
N LYS A 48 22.85 -10.05 -7.78
CA LYS A 48 23.81 -10.20 -8.90
C LYS A 48 25.16 -9.54 -8.60
N ILE A 49 25.17 -8.41 -7.89
CA ILE A 49 26.42 -7.75 -7.49
C ILE A 49 27.07 -8.38 -6.24
N GLY A 50 26.38 -9.33 -5.58
CA GLY A 50 26.92 -10.10 -4.45
C GLY A 50 26.36 -9.72 -3.08
N VAL A 51 25.35 -8.84 -3.02
CA VAL A 51 24.64 -8.53 -1.77
C VAL A 51 23.80 -9.73 -1.36
N THR A 52 24.05 -10.23 -0.16
CA THR A 52 23.33 -11.37 0.42
C THR A 52 22.69 -10.97 1.75
N PRO A 53 21.50 -11.51 2.08
CA PRO A 53 20.92 -11.33 3.41
C PRO A 53 21.91 -11.72 4.53
N GLY A 54 21.91 -10.96 5.61
CA GLY A 54 22.78 -11.16 6.78
C GLY A 54 24.06 -10.31 6.79
N ILE A 55 24.46 -9.70 5.67
CA ILE A 55 25.63 -8.81 5.69
C ILE A 55 25.33 -7.50 6.45
N PRO A 56 26.29 -6.94 7.22
CA PRO A 56 26.13 -5.63 7.84
C PRO A 56 25.92 -4.54 6.79
N VAL A 57 24.98 -3.63 7.05
CA VAL A 57 24.64 -2.54 6.11
C VAL A 57 25.87 -1.67 5.79
N ALA A 58 26.67 -1.33 6.80
CA ALA A 58 27.90 -0.55 6.59
C ALA A 58 28.89 -1.25 5.65
N LYS A 59 28.99 -2.59 5.73
CA LYS A 59 29.84 -3.37 4.82
C LYS A 59 29.25 -3.40 3.41
N ALA A 60 27.93 -3.54 3.28
CA ALA A 60 27.25 -3.51 1.98
C ALA A 60 27.47 -2.17 1.26
N GLN A 61 27.28 -1.06 1.97
CA GLN A 61 27.48 0.29 1.43
C GLN A 61 28.95 0.56 1.04
N ALA A 62 29.90 0.06 1.83
CA ALA A 62 31.32 0.20 1.52
C ALA A 62 31.74 -0.60 0.27
N LEU A 63 31.15 -1.77 0.05
CA LEU A 63 31.45 -2.62 -1.11
C LEU A 63 30.68 -2.21 -2.37
N TYR A 64 29.49 -1.64 -2.20
CA TYR A 64 28.56 -1.32 -3.29
C TYR A 64 27.97 0.08 -3.08
N PRO A 65 28.69 1.14 -3.55
CA PRO A 65 28.24 2.53 -3.38
C PRO A 65 26.88 2.82 -4.01
N ASP A 66 26.55 2.16 -5.13
CA ASP A 66 25.30 2.36 -5.88
C ASP A 66 24.11 1.54 -5.32
N LEU A 67 24.29 0.88 -4.17
CA LEU A 67 23.24 0.09 -3.52
C LEU A 67 22.26 1.00 -2.77
N THR A 68 21.01 1.03 -3.21
CA THR A 68 19.93 1.69 -2.46
C THR A 68 19.53 0.84 -1.27
N ILE A 69 19.48 1.46 -0.09
CA ILE A 69 19.09 0.81 1.15
C ILE A 69 17.85 1.50 1.71
N MET A 70 16.79 0.72 1.88
CA MET A 70 15.55 1.15 2.53
C MET A 70 15.32 0.34 3.81
N ASP A 71 14.46 0.83 4.71
CA ASP A 71 14.10 0.05 5.89
C ASP A 71 13.11 -1.06 5.52
N ALA A 72 13.32 -2.24 6.10
CA ALA A 72 12.42 -3.37 5.99
C ALA A 72 11.10 -3.06 6.74
N ASP A 73 10.00 -3.54 6.18
CA ASP A 73 8.65 -3.42 6.75
C ASP A 73 8.04 -4.83 6.89
N PRO A 74 8.46 -5.60 7.91
CA PRO A 74 8.04 -7.00 8.10
C PRO A 74 6.54 -7.13 8.36
N ASP A 75 5.92 -6.12 8.99
CA ASP A 75 4.49 -6.09 9.26
C ASP A 75 3.70 -5.94 7.95
N GLY A 76 4.11 -5.00 7.09
CA GLY A 76 3.53 -4.87 5.76
C GLY A 76 3.82 -6.06 4.84
N ASP A 77 4.98 -6.72 4.99
CA ASP A 77 5.29 -7.96 4.26
C ASP A 77 4.31 -9.08 4.65
N ARG A 78 4.08 -9.27 5.95
CA ARG A 78 3.12 -10.24 6.49
C ARG A 78 1.70 -9.93 6.06
N ALA A 79 1.24 -8.68 6.24
CA ALA A 79 -0.11 -8.27 5.86
C ALA A 79 -0.37 -8.48 4.36
N GLY A 80 0.63 -8.21 3.51
CA GLY A 80 0.51 -8.47 2.08
C GLY A 80 0.45 -9.97 1.73
N LEU A 81 1.19 -10.83 2.44
CA LEU A 81 1.08 -12.29 2.26
C LEU A 81 -0.27 -12.82 2.75
N GLU A 82 -0.82 -12.28 3.84
CA GLU A 82 -2.15 -12.62 4.32
C GLU A 82 -3.24 -12.24 3.31
N ALA A 83 -3.14 -11.03 2.74
CA ALA A 83 -4.04 -10.59 1.66
C ALA A 83 -3.94 -11.51 0.42
N LEU A 84 -2.73 -11.91 0.05
CA LEU A 84 -2.50 -12.84 -1.05
C LEU A 84 -3.04 -14.25 -0.73
N ALA A 85 -2.87 -14.72 0.51
CA ALA A 85 -3.43 -15.98 0.99
C ALA A 85 -4.96 -15.99 0.96
N LEU A 86 -5.62 -14.90 1.39
CA LEU A 86 -7.07 -14.74 1.28
C LEU A 86 -7.55 -14.73 -0.18
N TRP A 87 -6.77 -14.11 -1.07
CA TRP A 87 -7.07 -14.12 -2.49
C TRP A 87 -7.00 -15.54 -3.09
N PHE A 88 -5.97 -16.32 -2.72
CA PHE A 88 -5.85 -17.72 -3.13
C PHE A 88 -6.94 -18.60 -2.51
N GLN A 89 -7.31 -18.33 -1.25
CA GLN A 89 -8.36 -19.06 -0.57
C GLN A 89 -9.71 -18.97 -1.31
N ARG A 90 -10.03 -17.78 -1.81
CA ARG A 90 -11.29 -17.55 -2.55
C ARG A 90 -11.32 -18.17 -3.95
N ARG A 91 -10.17 -18.51 -4.54
CA ARG A 91 -10.07 -18.82 -5.98
C ARG A 91 -9.50 -20.19 -6.31
N ILE A 92 -8.68 -20.77 -5.42
CA ILE A 92 -7.93 -22.00 -5.71
C ILE A 92 -8.24 -23.12 -4.72
N ALA A 93 -8.22 -22.83 -3.42
CA ALA A 93 -8.34 -23.86 -2.40
C ALA A 93 -8.98 -23.32 -1.11
N PRO A 94 -9.82 -24.09 -0.41
CA PRO A 94 -10.45 -23.62 0.83
C PRO A 94 -9.46 -23.46 2.00
N ILE A 95 -8.37 -24.24 2.00
CA ILE A 95 -7.36 -24.24 3.07
C ILE A 95 -6.08 -23.61 2.51
N VAL A 96 -5.82 -22.37 2.91
CA VAL A 96 -4.63 -21.60 2.51
C VAL A 96 -4.08 -20.91 3.75
N ALA A 97 -2.77 -20.90 3.95
CA ALA A 97 -2.13 -20.21 5.07
C ALA A 97 -0.84 -19.51 4.64
N VAL A 98 -0.48 -18.44 5.35
CA VAL A 98 0.86 -17.85 5.22
C VAL A 98 1.89 -18.82 5.81
N ASP A 99 2.98 -19.02 5.09
CA ASP A 99 4.07 -19.88 5.54
C ASP A 99 4.93 -19.14 6.57
N ALA A 100 4.58 -19.27 7.85
CA ALA A 100 5.33 -18.66 8.96
C ALA A 100 6.45 -19.58 9.50
N SER A 101 6.80 -20.65 8.78
CA SER A 101 7.53 -21.78 9.36
C SER A 101 9.06 -21.64 9.43
N GLY A 102 9.62 -20.42 9.31
CA GLY A 102 11.08 -20.21 9.25
C GLY A 102 11.60 -18.81 9.61
N GLY A 103 10.87 -18.03 10.41
CA GLY A 103 11.23 -16.62 10.68
C GLY A 103 10.36 -15.68 9.87
N LEU A 104 10.95 -14.84 9.00
CA LEU A 104 10.16 -13.95 8.15
C LEU A 104 9.32 -14.79 7.16
N PRO A 105 8.01 -14.52 7.05
CA PRO A 105 7.15 -15.23 6.12
C PRO A 105 7.56 -14.90 4.68
N ASP A 106 7.82 -15.94 3.89
CA ASP A 106 8.37 -15.88 2.54
C ASP A 106 7.53 -16.67 1.53
N GLY A 107 6.32 -17.07 1.91
CA GLY A 107 5.46 -17.89 1.07
C GLY A 107 4.07 -18.17 1.62
N ILE A 108 3.34 -19.01 0.89
CA ILE A 108 1.97 -19.46 1.18
C ILE A 108 1.92 -20.98 1.02
N VAL A 109 1.19 -21.65 1.90
CA VAL A 109 0.84 -23.07 1.76
C VAL A 109 -0.65 -23.20 1.43
N MET A 110 -0.97 -24.11 0.52
CA MET A 110 -2.34 -24.40 0.09
C MET A 110 -2.57 -25.90 0.11
N ASP A 111 -3.70 -26.33 0.68
CA ASP A 111 -4.19 -27.68 0.50
C ASP A 111 -5.20 -27.69 -0.65
N THR A 112 -4.73 -28.14 -1.82
CA THR A 112 -5.51 -28.23 -3.05
C THR A 112 -6.16 -29.60 -3.24
N THR A 113 -6.23 -30.42 -2.18
CA THR A 113 -6.84 -31.75 -2.25
C THR A 113 -8.29 -31.63 -2.73
N GLY A 114 -8.56 -32.21 -3.91
CA GLY A 114 -9.88 -32.20 -4.53
C GLY A 114 -10.28 -30.88 -5.21
N THR A 115 -9.38 -29.90 -5.39
CA THR A 115 -9.68 -28.66 -6.14
C THR A 115 -8.90 -28.54 -7.45
N ASP A 116 -7.84 -29.32 -7.63
CA ASP A 116 -6.98 -29.36 -8.81
C ASP A 116 -7.74 -29.60 -10.13
N HIS A 117 -8.72 -30.51 -10.14
CA HIS A 117 -9.52 -30.82 -11.34
C HIS A 117 -10.36 -29.63 -11.83
N LEU A 118 -10.77 -28.72 -10.94
CA LEU A 118 -11.48 -27.48 -11.30
C LEU A 118 -10.59 -26.50 -12.07
N HIS A 119 -9.27 -26.71 -12.04
CA HIS A 119 -8.26 -25.90 -12.69
C HIS A 119 -7.57 -26.62 -13.85
N GLY A 120 -8.12 -27.74 -14.33
CA GLY A 120 -7.54 -28.53 -15.41
C GLY A 120 -6.41 -29.47 -14.96
N GLY A 121 -6.35 -29.79 -13.67
CA GLY A 121 -5.33 -30.66 -13.06
C GLY A 121 -4.12 -29.90 -12.50
N GLU A 122 -3.27 -30.61 -11.77
CA GLU A 122 -2.12 -30.02 -11.07
C GLU A 122 -1.20 -29.18 -11.97
N PRO A 123 -0.79 -29.63 -13.17
CA PRO A 123 0.13 -28.86 -14.01
C PRO A 123 -0.47 -27.53 -14.49
N ALA A 124 -1.72 -27.54 -14.91
CA ALA A 124 -2.42 -26.35 -15.40
C ALA A 124 -2.67 -25.34 -14.27
N MET A 125 -3.06 -25.83 -13.10
CA MET A 125 -3.26 -24.99 -11.90
C MET A 125 -1.98 -24.26 -11.50
N LEU A 126 -0.86 -24.98 -11.39
CA LEU A 126 0.42 -24.40 -10.98
C LEU A 126 0.97 -23.39 -12.00
N ASP A 127 0.84 -23.68 -13.29
CA ASP A 127 1.27 -22.76 -14.35
C ASP A 127 0.41 -21.48 -14.34
N ALA A 128 -0.90 -21.60 -14.14
CA ALA A 128 -1.79 -20.45 -13.99
C ALA A 128 -1.44 -19.58 -12.77
N VAL A 129 -1.10 -20.19 -11.63
CA VAL A 129 -0.65 -19.48 -10.42
C VAL A 129 0.62 -18.67 -10.70
N VAL A 130 1.64 -19.31 -11.29
CA VAL A 130 2.93 -18.67 -11.55
C VAL A 130 2.81 -17.57 -12.59
N ARG A 131 2.06 -17.80 -13.68
CA ARG A 131 1.82 -16.76 -14.71
C ARG A 131 1.15 -15.55 -14.10
N ARG A 132 0.10 -15.74 -13.29
CA ARG A 132 -0.64 -14.62 -12.71
C ARG A 132 0.19 -13.79 -11.72
N LEU A 133 1.07 -14.42 -10.97
CA LEU A 133 2.01 -13.72 -10.10
C LEU A 133 3.05 -12.97 -10.92
N ALA A 134 3.56 -13.56 -12.00
CA ALA A 134 4.48 -12.89 -12.92
C ALA A 134 3.84 -11.68 -13.62
N ASP A 135 2.59 -11.79 -14.08
CA ASP A 135 1.81 -10.67 -14.63
C ASP A 135 1.60 -9.55 -13.60
N SER A 136 1.61 -9.91 -12.32
CA SER A 136 1.53 -8.98 -11.20
C SER A 136 2.91 -8.46 -10.75
N GLY A 137 4.00 -8.83 -11.43
CA GLY A 137 5.35 -8.40 -11.11
C GLY A 137 6.01 -9.12 -9.93
N PHE A 138 5.51 -10.31 -9.56
CA PHE A 138 6.06 -11.11 -8.47
C PHE A 138 6.80 -12.34 -8.97
N THR A 139 8.01 -12.56 -8.45
CA THR A 139 8.79 -13.77 -8.71
C THR A 139 8.30 -14.88 -7.80
N ALA A 140 7.78 -15.96 -8.39
CA ALA A 140 7.24 -17.09 -7.65
C ALA A 140 7.87 -18.42 -8.09
N LYS A 141 8.10 -19.29 -7.11
CA LYS A 141 8.31 -20.72 -7.31
C LYS A 141 7.16 -21.47 -6.65
N VAL A 142 6.70 -22.54 -7.27
CA VAL A 142 5.60 -23.35 -6.73
C VAL A 142 5.94 -24.82 -6.79
N THR A 143 5.58 -25.56 -5.75
CA THR A 143 5.77 -27.01 -5.71
C THR A 143 4.54 -27.69 -5.14
N ILE A 144 4.10 -28.76 -5.78
CA ILE A 144 3.09 -29.68 -5.25
C ILE A 144 3.74 -31.00 -4.82
N ALA A 145 3.38 -31.47 -3.63
CA ALA A 145 3.79 -32.76 -3.10
C ALA A 145 2.72 -33.31 -2.15
N GLY A 146 2.84 -34.60 -1.80
CA GLY A 146 1.95 -35.27 -0.85
C GLY A 146 1.98 -34.72 0.58
N THR A 147 2.97 -33.88 0.92
CA THR A 147 3.12 -33.29 2.26
C THR A 147 3.53 -31.82 2.19
N TRP A 148 3.16 -31.02 3.19
CA TRP A 148 3.61 -29.63 3.28
C TRP A 148 5.13 -29.55 3.48
N GLY A 149 5.70 -30.39 4.34
CA GLY A 149 7.14 -30.52 4.52
C GLY A 149 7.92 -30.69 3.21
N ALA A 150 7.52 -31.65 2.37
CA ALA A 150 8.18 -31.88 1.09
C ALA A 150 7.98 -30.72 0.10
N ALA A 151 6.75 -30.21 -0.01
CA ALA A 151 6.43 -29.11 -0.91
C ALA A 151 7.25 -27.86 -0.58
N HIS A 152 7.34 -27.50 0.70
CA HIS A 152 8.12 -26.36 1.18
C HIS A 152 9.62 -26.53 0.90
N ALA A 153 10.18 -27.70 1.20
CA ALA A 153 11.59 -28.00 1.00
C ALA A 153 11.99 -27.85 -0.48
N LEU A 154 11.18 -28.42 -1.38
CA LEU A 154 11.43 -28.36 -2.82
C LEU A 154 11.15 -26.98 -3.42
N ALA A 155 10.17 -26.22 -2.93
CA ALA A 155 9.92 -24.87 -3.43
C ALA A 155 11.11 -23.94 -3.19
N ARG A 156 11.83 -24.10 -2.06
CA ARG A 156 12.97 -23.26 -1.67
C ARG A 156 14.31 -23.77 -2.19
N TYR A 157 14.56 -25.08 -2.06
CA TYR A 157 15.86 -25.69 -2.35
C TYR A 157 15.88 -26.49 -3.67
N GLY A 158 14.72 -26.68 -4.30
CA GLY A 158 14.61 -27.30 -5.61
C GLY A 158 15.08 -26.36 -6.74
N ARG A 159 15.48 -26.99 -7.85
CA ARG A 159 16.03 -26.28 -9.03
C ARG A 159 14.95 -25.75 -9.99
N GLY A 160 13.73 -26.28 -9.92
CA GLY A 160 12.62 -25.89 -10.80
C GLY A 160 11.83 -24.68 -10.29
N ARG A 161 11.18 -23.97 -11.22
CA ARG A 161 10.17 -22.94 -10.88
C ARG A 161 8.82 -23.57 -10.55
N ILE A 162 8.46 -24.64 -11.26
CA ILE A 162 7.29 -25.48 -11.01
C ILE A 162 7.81 -26.89 -10.79
N ILE A 163 7.46 -27.50 -9.67
CA ILE A 163 7.85 -28.88 -9.34
C ILE A 163 6.59 -29.64 -8.96
N ILE A 164 6.40 -30.81 -9.56
CA ILE A 164 5.30 -31.73 -9.25
C ILE A 164 5.95 -33.03 -8.80
N VAL A 165 5.74 -33.39 -7.53
CA VAL A 165 6.26 -34.63 -6.97
C VAL A 165 5.18 -35.70 -7.15
N PRO A 166 5.45 -36.76 -7.91
CA PRO A 166 4.50 -37.85 -8.05
C PRO A 166 4.33 -38.60 -6.72
N ASP A 167 3.23 -39.33 -6.59
CA ASP A 167 3.00 -40.21 -5.46
C ASP A 167 4.17 -41.18 -5.25
N GLY A 168 4.65 -41.27 -4.01
CA GLY A 168 5.81 -42.08 -3.66
C GLY A 168 7.18 -41.47 -4.03
N GLY A 169 7.23 -40.33 -4.73
CA GLY A 169 8.49 -39.67 -5.14
C GLY A 169 9.17 -38.81 -4.06
N ILE A 170 8.56 -38.68 -2.87
CA ILE A 170 9.08 -37.86 -1.77
C ILE A 170 10.48 -38.32 -1.28
N PRO A 171 10.74 -39.63 -1.06
CA PRO A 171 12.03 -40.07 -0.53
C PRO A 171 13.22 -39.71 -1.44
N ASP A 172 13.07 -39.90 -2.75
CA ASP A 172 14.14 -39.64 -3.72
C ASP A 172 14.39 -38.14 -3.89
N THR A 173 13.31 -37.35 -3.95
CA THR A 173 13.39 -35.90 -4.14
C THR A 173 13.96 -35.18 -2.92
N LEU A 174 13.60 -35.61 -1.70
CA LEU A 174 14.10 -34.99 -0.47
C LEU A 174 15.54 -35.39 -0.13
N SER A 175 16.00 -36.59 -0.49
CA SER A 175 17.28 -37.13 -0.02
C SER A 175 18.49 -36.26 -0.34
N ASN A 176 18.47 -35.57 -1.47
CA ASN A 176 19.55 -34.70 -1.93
C ASN A 176 19.48 -33.26 -1.41
N LEU A 177 18.39 -32.88 -0.74
CA LEU A 177 18.21 -31.54 -0.21
C LEU A 177 19.02 -31.33 1.07
N PRO A 178 19.41 -30.07 1.33
CA PRO A 178 20.15 -29.71 2.54
C PRO A 178 19.23 -29.77 3.78
N ILE A 179 19.78 -29.99 4.97
CA ILE A 179 19.02 -30.13 6.23
C ILE A 179 18.23 -28.87 6.62
N GLU A 180 18.64 -27.71 6.12
CA GLU A 180 18.01 -26.40 6.25
C GLU A 180 16.58 -26.41 5.66
N ALA A 181 16.31 -27.31 4.71
CA ALA A 181 14.99 -27.46 4.10
C ALA A 181 13.94 -28.08 5.05
N LEU A 182 14.37 -28.66 6.18
CA LEU A 182 13.49 -29.22 7.21
C LEU A 182 12.97 -28.18 8.23
N ARG A 183 13.28 -26.89 8.04
CA ARG A 183 12.80 -25.80 8.93
C ARG A 183 13.21 -25.98 10.38
N LEU A 184 14.43 -26.44 10.58
CA LEU A 184 14.99 -26.70 11.90
C LEU A 184 15.54 -25.40 12.50
N PRO A 185 15.54 -25.26 13.84
CA PRO A 185 16.23 -24.15 14.50
C PRO A 185 17.71 -24.09 14.12
N ALA A 186 18.27 -22.89 13.98
CA ALA A 186 19.67 -22.69 13.57
C ALA A 186 20.67 -23.46 14.45
N ALA A 187 20.43 -23.54 15.76
CA ALA A 187 21.27 -24.30 16.70
C ALA A 187 21.31 -25.81 16.38
N VAL A 188 20.19 -26.39 15.92
CA VAL A 188 20.11 -27.79 15.53
C VAL A 188 20.86 -28.01 14.21
N ILE A 189 20.73 -27.10 13.25
CA ILE A 189 21.44 -27.14 11.96
C ILE A 189 22.95 -27.11 12.19
N GLU A 190 23.46 -26.19 13.01
CA GLU A 190 24.89 -26.10 13.31
C GLU A 190 25.41 -27.34 14.05
N GLY A 191 24.62 -27.88 14.98
CA GLY A 191 24.95 -29.13 15.67
C GLY A 191 25.02 -30.35 14.73
N LEU A 192 24.12 -30.44 13.74
CA LEU A 192 24.13 -31.48 12.70
C LEU A 192 25.33 -31.32 11.75
N ARG A 193 25.65 -30.08 11.35
CA ARG A 193 26.84 -29.79 10.53
C ARG A 193 28.14 -30.20 11.21
N THR A 194 28.23 -29.97 12.53
CA THR A 194 29.38 -30.41 13.35
C THR A 194 29.56 -31.94 13.33
N LEU A 195 28.47 -32.69 13.15
CA LEU A 195 28.50 -34.16 12.97
C LEU A 195 28.71 -34.60 11.52
N GLY A 196 28.98 -33.67 10.60
CA GLY A 196 29.14 -33.93 9.18
C GLY A 196 27.82 -34.34 8.49
N ILE A 197 26.68 -33.95 9.05
CA ILE A 197 25.36 -34.19 8.46
C ILE A 197 24.90 -32.89 7.79
N SER A 198 24.84 -32.91 6.46
CA SER A 198 24.43 -31.74 5.66
C SER A 198 23.26 -32.01 4.72
N ARG A 199 22.80 -33.27 4.61
CA ARG A 199 21.71 -33.67 3.70
C ARG A 199 20.64 -34.47 4.41
N ILE A 200 19.39 -34.31 3.97
CA ILE A 200 18.22 -35.01 4.55
C ILE A 200 18.35 -36.52 4.40
N GLY A 201 18.81 -37.04 3.25
CA GLY A 201 18.93 -38.49 3.05
C GLY A 201 19.90 -39.14 4.04
N LYS A 202 21.01 -38.46 4.36
CA LYS A 202 21.96 -38.93 5.37
C LYS A 202 21.34 -38.91 6.77
N LEU A 203 20.61 -37.84 7.11
CA LEU A 203 19.89 -37.74 8.38
C LEU A 203 18.81 -38.83 8.52
N ALA A 204 18.06 -39.11 7.45
CA ALA A 204 16.99 -40.10 7.43
C ALA A 204 17.48 -41.54 7.59
N ALA A 205 18.73 -41.83 7.19
CA ALA A 205 19.37 -43.14 7.36
C ALA A 205 19.94 -43.38 8.76
N MET A 206 20.00 -42.36 9.63
CA MET A 206 20.58 -42.49 10.96
C MET A 206 19.62 -43.11 11.98
N PRO A 207 20.15 -43.79 13.02
CA PRO A 207 19.33 -44.24 14.13
C PRO A 207 18.62 -43.07 14.84
N ARG A 208 17.33 -43.25 15.12
CA ARG A 208 16.45 -42.22 15.68
C ARG A 208 16.77 -41.87 17.14
N ALA A 209 16.87 -42.88 18.01
CA ALA A 209 17.04 -42.66 19.45
C ALA A 209 18.23 -41.73 19.83
N PRO A 210 19.44 -41.86 19.25
CA PRO A 210 20.54 -40.92 19.52
C PRO A 210 20.29 -39.49 19.04
N LEU A 211 19.55 -39.32 17.94
CA LEU A 211 19.23 -37.99 17.40
C LEU A 211 18.24 -37.25 18.31
N THR A 212 17.16 -37.93 18.73
CA THR A 212 16.19 -37.33 19.66
C THR A 212 16.83 -36.99 21.00
N LEU A 213 17.70 -37.84 21.55
CA LEU A 213 18.38 -37.57 22.82
C LEU A 213 19.24 -36.29 22.76
N ARG A 214 19.89 -36.03 21.61
CA ARG A 214 20.84 -34.93 21.45
C ARG A 214 20.22 -33.63 20.95
N PHE A 215 19.28 -33.71 20.02
CA PHE A 215 18.70 -32.55 19.33
C PHE A 215 17.24 -32.28 19.69
N GLY A 216 16.65 -33.14 20.54
CA GLY A 216 15.25 -33.06 20.92
C GLY A 216 14.30 -33.65 19.88
N PRO A 217 13.00 -33.71 20.21
CA PRO A 217 11.98 -34.37 19.38
C PRO A 217 11.60 -33.59 18.12
N GLU A 218 11.89 -32.29 18.06
CA GLU A 218 11.52 -31.42 16.93
C GLU A 218 12.18 -31.84 15.61
N LEU A 219 13.42 -32.31 15.66
CA LEU A 219 14.15 -32.81 14.49
C LEU A 219 13.42 -33.98 13.83
N GLU A 220 13.03 -34.96 14.63
CA GLU A 220 12.31 -36.13 14.16
C GLU A 220 10.90 -35.78 13.70
N ARG A 221 10.21 -34.89 14.41
CA ARG A 221 8.89 -34.39 14.01
C ARG A 221 8.93 -33.76 12.62
N ARG A 222 9.89 -32.87 12.35
CA ARG A 222 10.04 -32.22 11.03
C ARG A 222 10.40 -33.19 9.93
N LEU A 223 11.26 -34.16 10.24
CA LEU A 223 11.60 -35.23 9.30
C LEU A 223 10.36 -36.07 8.97
N ASP A 224 9.61 -36.52 9.97
CA ASP A 224 8.41 -37.33 9.77
C ASP A 224 7.30 -36.59 9.04
N GLN A 225 7.16 -35.28 9.27
CA GLN A 225 6.25 -34.42 8.50
C GLN A 225 6.67 -34.29 7.04
N ALA A 226 7.97 -34.13 6.76
CA ALA A 226 8.48 -34.06 5.39
C ALA A 226 8.23 -35.37 4.63
N TYR A 227 8.47 -36.52 5.27
CA TYR A 227 8.22 -37.84 4.69
C TYR A 227 6.76 -38.32 4.75
N GLY A 228 5.85 -37.55 5.38
CA GLY A 228 4.41 -37.87 5.44
C GLY A 228 4.03 -38.97 6.42
N ARG A 229 4.92 -39.30 7.36
CA ARG A 229 4.64 -40.26 8.44
C ARG A 229 3.77 -39.64 9.53
N ILE A 230 3.87 -38.33 9.72
CA ILE A 230 3.04 -37.54 10.63
C ILE A 230 2.42 -36.39 9.84
N ALA A 231 1.12 -36.13 10.06
CA ALA A 231 0.44 -35.01 9.44
C ALA A 231 0.93 -33.66 10.01
N GLU A 232 1.02 -32.66 9.15
CA GLU A 232 1.32 -31.28 9.53
C GLU A 232 0.06 -30.43 9.30
N PRO A 233 -0.63 -29.99 10.37
CA PRO A 233 -1.88 -29.24 10.22
C PRO A 233 -1.60 -27.84 9.65
N ILE A 234 -2.48 -27.39 8.75
CA ILE A 234 -2.45 -26.04 8.17
C ILE A 234 -3.52 -25.20 8.87
N LEU A 235 -3.11 -24.10 9.51
CA LEU A 235 -4.04 -23.12 10.08
C LEU A 235 -4.44 -22.12 9.01
N ALA A 236 -5.57 -22.35 8.35
CA ALA A 236 -6.01 -21.51 7.25
C ALA A 236 -6.22 -20.05 7.67
N VAL A 237 -5.85 -19.12 6.78
CA VAL A 237 -6.26 -17.72 6.91
C VAL A 237 -7.78 -17.66 6.96
N ARG A 238 -8.31 -16.79 7.82
CA ARG A 238 -9.74 -16.55 7.91
C ARG A 238 -10.01 -15.16 7.38
N PRO A 239 -10.92 -14.98 6.40
CA PRO A 239 -11.38 -13.65 6.09
C PRO A 239 -12.01 -13.07 7.36
N VAL A 240 -11.62 -11.86 7.74
CA VAL A 240 -12.39 -11.11 8.73
C VAL A 240 -13.67 -10.69 8.01
N ASP A 241 -14.77 -11.37 8.29
CA ASP A 241 -16.05 -11.00 7.70
C ASP A 241 -16.42 -9.59 8.19
N PRO A 242 -16.77 -8.67 7.26
CA PRO A 242 -17.22 -7.35 7.64
C PRO A 242 -18.44 -7.48 8.55
N VAL A 243 -18.60 -6.54 9.48
CA VAL A 243 -19.85 -6.49 10.26
C VAL A 243 -20.98 -6.17 9.27
N SER A 244 -21.92 -7.09 9.12
CA SER A 244 -23.10 -6.89 8.30
C SER A 244 -24.37 -7.28 9.04
N VAL A 245 -25.46 -6.60 8.69
CA VAL A 245 -26.80 -6.88 9.22
C VAL A 245 -27.78 -6.87 8.06
N ALA A 246 -28.64 -7.87 8.00
CA ALA A 246 -29.61 -8.02 6.92
C ALA A 246 -31.03 -8.22 7.45
N ARG A 247 -32.00 -7.76 6.66
CA ARG A 247 -33.43 -8.00 6.87
C ARG A 247 -34.05 -8.48 5.57
N ASN A 248 -34.61 -9.68 5.63
CA ASN A 248 -35.52 -10.18 4.60
C ASN A 248 -36.95 -9.70 4.92
N PHE A 249 -37.70 -9.33 3.90
CA PHE A 249 -39.10 -8.92 4.00
C PHE A 249 -40.02 -10.03 3.48
N ALA A 250 -41.15 -10.22 4.17
CA ALA A 250 -42.16 -11.18 3.72
C ALA A 250 -42.90 -10.68 2.48
N GLU A 251 -43.09 -9.36 2.37
CA GLU A 251 -43.64 -8.69 1.20
C GLU A 251 -42.63 -7.64 0.70
N PRO A 252 -42.46 -7.51 -0.63
CA PRO A 252 -41.51 -6.58 -1.20
C PRO A 252 -41.88 -5.13 -0.87
N ILE A 253 -40.90 -4.34 -0.42
CA ILE A 253 -41.11 -2.94 -0.07
C ILE A 253 -40.64 -2.01 -1.19
N GLY A 254 -41.33 -0.89 -1.40
CA GLY A 254 -40.91 0.15 -2.36
C GLY A 254 -41.07 1.59 -1.87
N ALA A 255 -41.84 1.82 -0.81
CA ALA A 255 -42.08 3.16 -0.28
C ALA A 255 -40.85 3.71 0.45
N ALA A 256 -40.47 4.96 0.15
CA ALA A 256 -39.33 5.66 0.73
C ALA A 256 -39.38 5.71 2.27
N GLU A 257 -40.57 5.92 2.84
CA GLU A 257 -40.78 5.97 4.29
C GLU A 257 -40.53 4.61 4.95
N THR A 258 -40.85 3.52 4.24
CA THR A 258 -40.61 2.16 4.72
C THR A 258 -39.12 1.84 4.67
N ILE A 259 -38.44 2.22 3.59
CA ILE A 259 -36.98 2.09 3.44
C ILE A 259 -36.27 2.86 4.56
N ALA A 260 -36.62 4.15 4.77
CA ALA A 260 -36.06 4.99 5.83
C ALA A 260 -36.26 4.37 7.23
N ARG A 261 -37.46 3.82 7.49
CA ARG A 261 -37.78 3.14 8.75
C ARG A 261 -36.88 1.93 8.99
N TYR A 262 -36.60 1.13 7.95
CA TYR A 262 -35.73 -0.04 8.10
C TYR A 262 -34.25 0.32 8.16
N ILE A 263 -33.80 1.37 7.47
CA ILE A 263 -32.46 1.94 7.69
C ILE A 263 -32.29 2.28 9.17
N GLY A 264 -33.23 3.05 9.76
CA GLY A 264 -33.18 3.43 11.17
C GLY A 264 -33.26 2.26 12.16
N LYS A 265 -33.69 1.06 11.74
CA LYS A 265 -33.66 -0.16 12.55
C LYS A 265 -32.37 -0.96 12.37
N LEU A 266 -31.81 -0.97 11.17
CA LEU A 266 -30.61 -1.76 10.86
C LEU A 266 -29.32 -1.06 11.30
N VAL A 267 -29.24 0.27 11.16
CA VAL A 267 -28.04 1.03 11.54
C VAL A 267 -27.67 0.84 13.02
N PRO A 268 -28.59 0.89 14.00
CA PRO A 268 -28.25 0.63 15.41
C PRO A 268 -27.66 -0.76 15.65
N VAL A 269 -28.25 -1.80 15.05
CA VAL A 269 -27.76 -3.19 15.18
C VAL A 269 -26.36 -3.34 14.57
N LEU A 270 -26.10 -2.67 13.44
CA LEU A 270 -24.76 -2.62 12.85
C LEU A 270 -23.76 -1.95 13.80
N CYS A 271 -24.15 -0.83 14.42
CA CYS A 271 -23.31 -0.09 15.36
C CYS A 271 -22.98 -0.93 16.62
N GLU A 272 -23.92 -1.74 17.12
CA GLU A 272 -23.67 -2.69 18.22
C GLU A 272 -22.62 -3.75 17.83
N GLY A 273 -22.71 -4.30 16.63
CA GLY A 273 -21.73 -5.27 16.12
C GLY A 273 -20.33 -4.68 15.94
N LEU A 274 -20.24 -3.40 15.58
CA LEU A 274 -18.98 -2.65 15.48
C LEU A 274 -18.43 -2.28 16.86
N ASP A 275 -19.31 -1.98 17.82
CA ASP A 275 -18.91 -1.69 19.20
C ASP A 275 -18.23 -2.88 19.87
N ALA A 276 -18.76 -4.08 19.66
CA ALA A 276 -18.12 -5.31 20.12
C ALA A 276 -16.69 -5.53 19.57
N ARG A 277 -16.35 -4.89 18.44
CA ARG A 277 -15.02 -4.95 17.82
C ARG A 277 -14.14 -3.74 18.13
N GLY A 278 -14.68 -2.67 18.73
CA GLY A 278 -13.98 -1.41 18.93
C GLY A 278 -13.76 -0.61 17.65
N ASP A 279 -14.55 -0.90 16.60
CA ASP A 279 -14.38 -0.29 15.28
C ASP A 279 -15.40 0.83 15.02
N GLY A 280 -15.04 1.74 14.13
CA GLY A 280 -15.89 2.77 13.54
C GLY A 280 -15.93 2.64 12.02
N ILE A 281 -17.05 3.03 11.43
CA ILE A 281 -17.27 2.95 9.98
C ILE A 281 -16.46 4.04 9.27
N ARG A 282 -15.87 3.68 8.13
CA ARG A 282 -15.33 4.59 7.12
C ARG A 282 -16.10 4.51 5.81
N LEU A 283 -16.57 3.31 5.48
CA LEU A 283 -17.38 3.05 4.30
C LEU A 283 -18.52 2.08 4.64
N LEU A 284 -19.74 2.51 4.37
CA LEU A 284 -20.96 1.71 4.59
C LEU A 284 -21.73 1.57 3.30
N ASP A 285 -22.04 0.32 2.95
CA ASP A 285 -22.89 -0.02 1.83
C ASP A 285 -24.25 -0.52 2.32
N LEU A 286 -25.32 0.05 1.76
CA LEU A 286 -26.67 -0.48 1.81
C LEU A 286 -26.95 -1.22 0.50
N LEU A 287 -27.02 -2.54 0.59
CA LEU A 287 -27.40 -3.44 -0.49
C LEU A 287 -28.91 -3.66 -0.46
N LEU A 288 -29.55 -3.41 -1.60
CA LEU A 288 -30.98 -3.57 -1.81
C LEU A 288 -31.19 -4.67 -2.85
N HIS A 289 -31.58 -5.84 -2.40
CA HIS A 289 -31.89 -6.96 -3.28
C HIS A 289 -33.35 -6.88 -3.71
N ARG A 290 -33.57 -6.84 -5.02
CA ARG A 290 -34.87 -6.76 -5.65
C ARG A 290 -35.35 -8.14 -6.09
N LEU A 291 -36.66 -8.26 -6.29
CA LEU A 291 -37.29 -9.51 -6.77
C LEU A 291 -36.77 -10.00 -8.12
N ASP A 292 -36.24 -9.11 -8.97
CA ASP A 292 -35.66 -9.44 -10.27
C ASP A 292 -34.20 -9.92 -10.18
N SER A 293 -33.73 -10.30 -8.97
CA SER A 293 -32.35 -10.70 -8.68
C SER A 293 -31.30 -9.61 -8.93
N GLN A 294 -31.71 -8.37 -9.18
CA GLN A 294 -30.80 -7.24 -9.23
C GLN A 294 -30.49 -6.74 -7.82
N THR A 295 -29.26 -6.26 -7.62
CA THR A 295 -28.84 -5.65 -6.35
C THR A 295 -28.40 -4.22 -6.62
N GLN A 296 -29.08 -3.26 -5.99
CA GLN A 296 -28.65 -1.87 -5.98
C GLN A 296 -27.80 -1.60 -4.74
N THR A 297 -26.68 -0.89 -4.91
CA THR A 297 -25.79 -0.52 -3.80
C THR A 297 -25.84 0.99 -3.57
N ILE A 298 -26.19 1.41 -2.36
CA ILE A 298 -26.11 2.80 -1.91
C ILE A 298 -24.95 2.91 -0.93
N ARG A 299 -23.97 3.73 -1.28
CA ARG A 299 -22.72 3.89 -0.53
C ARG A 299 -22.67 5.23 0.17
N ILE A 300 -22.30 5.22 1.45
CA ILE A 300 -21.91 6.42 2.19
C ILE A 300 -20.49 6.27 2.74
N ALA A 301 -19.77 7.39 2.83
CA ALA A 301 -18.45 7.47 3.44
C ALA A 301 -18.46 8.45 4.61
N THR A 302 -17.61 8.22 5.59
CA THR A 302 -17.37 9.11 6.73
C THR A 302 -15.90 9.51 6.74
N ALA A 303 -15.59 10.72 7.14
CA ALA A 303 -14.26 11.31 7.11
C ALA A 303 -13.38 10.85 8.28
N ARG A 304 -14.00 10.45 9.39
CA ARG A 304 -13.39 9.77 10.53
C ARG A 304 -14.13 8.46 10.83
N PRO A 305 -13.50 7.49 11.53
CA PRO A 305 -14.20 6.31 12.02
C PRO A 305 -15.41 6.75 12.85
N ALA A 306 -16.61 6.42 12.39
CA ALA A 306 -17.85 6.91 12.98
C ALA A 306 -18.78 5.75 13.34
N ARG A 307 -19.42 5.85 14.51
CA ARG A 307 -20.36 4.86 15.02
C ARG A 307 -21.63 5.50 15.61
N ASP A 308 -21.97 6.70 15.15
CA ASP A 308 -23.21 7.38 15.53
C ASP A 308 -24.36 6.93 14.62
N ALA A 309 -25.28 6.16 15.18
CA ALA A 309 -26.43 5.64 14.48
C ALA A 309 -27.34 6.73 13.90
N LYS A 310 -27.47 7.90 14.55
CA LYS A 310 -28.31 8.99 14.04
C LYS A 310 -27.70 9.62 12.80
N HIS A 311 -26.39 9.90 12.86
CA HIS A 311 -25.65 10.48 11.75
C HIS A 311 -25.62 9.55 10.52
N LEU A 312 -25.29 8.28 10.70
CA LEU A 312 -25.26 7.29 9.62
C LEU A 312 -26.65 7.07 9.00
N THR A 313 -27.70 7.01 9.84
CA THR A 313 -29.09 6.92 9.36
C THR A 313 -29.44 8.11 8.47
N ARG A 314 -29.09 9.34 8.90
CA ARG A 314 -29.34 10.56 8.12
C ARG A 314 -28.64 10.51 6.76
N LEU A 315 -27.36 10.15 6.72
CA LEU A 315 -26.57 10.07 5.48
C LEU A 315 -27.17 9.06 4.48
N LEU A 316 -27.65 7.91 4.95
CA LEU A 316 -28.33 6.94 4.08
C LEU A 316 -29.70 7.45 3.61
N CYS A 317 -30.47 8.08 4.51
CA CYS A 317 -31.77 8.64 4.19
C CYS A 317 -31.70 9.75 3.13
N GLU A 318 -30.65 10.58 3.14
CA GLU A 318 -30.40 11.60 2.11
C GLU A 318 -30.21 11.01 0.71
N LYS A 319 -29.86 9.72 0.61
CA LYS A 319 -29.69 9.01 -0.67
C LYS A 319 -30.91 8.18 -1.09
N ILE A 320 -32.01 8.19 -0.33
CA ILE A 320 -33.20 7.39 -0.67
C ILE A 320 -33.78 7.77 -2.03
N GLU A 321 -33.71 9.04 -2.43
CA GLU A 321 -34.19 9.50 -3.75
C GLU A 321 -33.42 8.86 -4.92
N THR A 322 -32.23 8.31 -4.67
CA THR A 322 -31.44 7.60 -5.67
C THR A 322 -31.77 6.11 -5.79
N ILE A 323 -32.62 5.60 -4.89
CA ILE A 323 -33.03 4.20 -4.87
C ILE A 323 -34.13 3.98 -5.91
N ASP A 324 -33.90 3.02 -6.81
CA ASP A 324 -34.94 2.50 -7.69
C ASP A 324 -35.43 1.15 -7.16
N PRO A 325 -36.57 1.12 -6.43
CA PRO A 325 -37.10 -0.11 -5.88
C PRO A 325 -37.60 -1.08 -6.97
N GLY A 326 -37.85 -0.62 -8.20
CA GLY A 326 -38.39 -1.45 -9.29
C GLY A 326 -39.65 -2.21 -8.89
N TYR A 327 -39.59 -3.55 -8.98
CA TYR A 327 -40.68 -4.46 -8.55
C TYR A 327 -40.79 -4.65 -7.03
N GLY A 328 -39.89 -4.00 -6.27
CA GLY A 328 -39.84 -4.02 -4.83
C GLY A 328 -38.64 -4.80 -4.28
N ILE A 329 -38.23 -4.39 -3.08
CA ILE A 329 -37.04 -4.86 -2.38
C ILE A 329 -37.44 -5.99 -1.44
N GLU A 330 -36.83 -7.16 -1.61
CA GLU A 330 -37.07 -8.35 -0.78
C GLU A 330 -36.09 -8.47 0.39
N ARG A 331 -34.89 -7.89 0.26
CA ARG A 331 -33.87 -7.89 1.31
C ARG A 331 -33.07 -6.59 1.32
N MET A 332 -32.90 -6.04 2.52
CA MET A 332 -31.97 -4.95 2.80
C MET A 332 -30.80 -5.48 3.62
N GLU A 333 -29.58 -5.16 3.22
CA GLU A 333 -28.37 -5.53 3.94
C GLU A 333 -27.44 -4.33 4.08
N LEU A 334 -26.97 -4.08 5.29
CA LEU A 334 -25.93 -3.10 5.58
C LEU A 334 -24.61 -3.84 5.78
N VAL A 335 -23.55 -3.36 5.12
CA VAL A 335 -22.20 -3.93 5.22
C VAL A 335 -21.21 -2.83 5.56
N ALA A 336 -20.52 -2.95 6.69
CA ALA A 336 -19.37 -2.11 7.02
C ALA A 336 -18.16 -2.54 6.18
N VAL A 337 -18.09 -2.02 4.95
CA VAL A 337 -17.07 -2.41 3.95
C VAL A 337 -15.67 -2.03 4.40
N LEU A 338 -15.54 -0.85 5.00
CA LEU A 338 -14.31 -0.40 5.62
C LEU A 338 -14.63 0.09 7.03
N ALA A 339 -14.03 -0.58 8.01
CA ALA A 339 -14.08 -0.21 9.41
C ALA A 339 -12.65 -0.06 9.93
N GLU A 340 -12.43 0.95 10.76
CA GLU A 340 -11.14 1.26 11.37
C GLU A 340 -11.32 1.33 12.89
N PRO A 341 -10.30 0.98 13.69
CA PRO A 341 -10.35 1.13 15.14
C PRO A 341 -10.75 2.55 15.52
N MET A 342 -11.74 2.69 16.41
CA MET A 342 -12.23 3.98 16.87
C MET A 342 -11.84 4.17 18.34
N GLU A 343 -11.00 5.17 18.61
CA GLU A 343 -10.67 5.55 19.99
C GLU A 343 -11.91 6.12 20.69
N VAL A 344 -12.31 5.50 21.79
CA VAL A 344 -13.37 6.01 22.65
C VAL A 344 -12.81 7.18 23.46
N ARG A 345 -12.97 8.40 22.95
CA ARG A 345 -12.67 9.61 23.72
C ARG A 345 -13.85 9.90 24.64
N GLN A 346 -13.64 9.71 25.94
CA GLN A 346 -14.56 10.21 26.94
C GLN A 346 -14.58 11.74 26.81
N ARG A 347 -15.74 12.33 26.50
CA ARG A 347 -15.93 13.78 26.55
C ARG A 347 -15.78 14.21 28.01
N VAL A 348 -14.57 14.61 28.39
CA VAL A 348 -14.35 15.33 29.64
C VAL A 348 -14.97 16.69 29.44
N SER A 349 -16.05 16.99 30.16
CA SER A 349 -16.52 18.36 30.30
C SER A 349 -15.45 19.12 31.08
N SER A 350 -14.47 19.67 30.37
CA SER A 350 -13.51 20.59 30.95
C SER A 350 -14.14 21.98 30.91
N LEU A 351 -14.16 22.65 32.05
CA LEU A 351 -14.62 24.05 32.17
C LEU A 351 -13.54 25.05 31.72
N ILE A 352 -12.40 24.56 31.20
CA ILE A 352 -11.13 25.30 31.09
C ILE A 352 -10.60 25.36 29.65
N GLU A 353 -10.95 24.40 28.78
CA GLU A 353 -10.55 24.40 27.36
C GLU A 353 -11.77 24.66 26.48
N GLU A 354 -11.65 25.62 25.55
CA GLU A 354 -12.68 25.85 24.53
C GLU A 354 -12.80 24.58 23.65
N GLU A 355 -14.03 24.06 23.50
CA GLU A 355 -14.28 22.90 22.65
C GLU A 355 -13.90 23.23 21.20
N GLU A 356 -12.89 22.54 20.65
CA GLU A 356 -12.66 22.53 19.21
C GLU A 356 -13.93 22.01 18.50
N ALA A 357 -14.54 22.85 17.67
CA ALA A 357 -15.73 22.47 16.93
C ALA A 357 -15.44 21.30 15.98
N ASP A 358 -16.07 20.14 16.23
CA ASP A 358 -15.95 18.97 15.37
C ASP A 358 -16.73 19.17 14.06
N ILE A 359 -16.02 19.56 13.01
CA ILE A 359 -16.58 19.76 11.66
C ILE A 359 -16.73 18.47 10.85
N SER A 360 -16.40 17.29 11.42
CA SER A 360 -16.43 16.02 10.68
C SER A 360 -17.81 15.67 10.13
N GLY A 361 -18.88 15.88 10.90
CA GLY A 361 -20.25 15.63 10.44
C GLY A 361 -20.69 16.52 9.26
N LEU A 362 -20.20 17.77 9.20
CA LEU A 362 -20.42 18.67 8.07
C LEU A 362 -19.68 18.17 6.83
N ILE A 363 -18.41 17.79 7.01
CA ILE A 363 -17.55 17.23 5.95
C ILE A 363 -18.18 15.97 5.36
N ASP A 364 -18.71 15.07 6.20
CA ASP A 364 -19.40 13.86 5.75
C ASP A 364 -20.61 14.19 4.87
N THR A 365 -21.42 15.17 5.29
CA THR A 365 -22.62 15.56 4.57
C THR A 365 -22.26 16.15 3.20
N LEU A 366 -21.26 17.05 3.16
CA LEU A 366 -20.80 17.66 1.92
C LEU A 366 -20.13 16.64 0.98
N ALA A 367 -19.28 15.77 1.52
CA ALA A 367 -18.57 14.75 0.75
C ALA A 367 -19.53 13.72 0.13
N ASN A 368 -20.59 13.32 0.85
CA ASN A 368 -21.58 12.38 0.32
C ASN A 368 -22.49 12.99 -0.76
N ARG A 369 -22.62 14.33 -0.80
CA ARG A 369 -23.45 15.06 -1.76
C ARG A 369 -22.69 15.51 -3.01
N VAL A 370 -21.48 16.06 -2.84
CA VAL A 370 -20.67 16.67 -3.92
C VAL A 370 -19.55 15.74 -4.41
N GLY A 371 -19.33 14.62 -3.70
CA GLY A 371 -18.24 13.68 -3.95
C GLY A 371 -17.02 13.97 -3.07
N GLY A 372 -16.37 12.90 -2.59
CA GLY A 372 -15.24 13.01 -1.66
C GLY A 372 -14.02 13.74 -2.23
N GLU A 373 -13.78 13.64 -3.54
CA GLU A 373 -12.65 14.33 -4.19
C GLU A 373 -12.88 15.84 -4.39
N SER A 374 -14.15 16.28 -4.31
CA SER A 374 -14.51 17.70 -4.46
C SER A 374 -14.21 18.53 -3.21
N LEU A 375 -14.00 17.87 -2.06
CA LEU A 375 -13.75 18.53 -0.78
C LEU A 375 -12.32 18.24 -0.31
N TYR A 376 -11.47 19.26 -0.37
CA TYR A 376 -10.05 19.16 -0.05
C TYR A 376 -9.57 20.45 0.62
N ARG A 377 -8.44 20.37 1.32
CA ARG A 377 -7.65 21.53 1.72
C ARG A 377 -6.35 21.57 0.92
N PHE A 378 -5.75 22.74 0.78
CA PHE A 378 -4.38 22.85 0.29
C PHE A 378 -3.41 22.70 1.45
N ALA A 379 -2.32 21.96 1.24
CA ALA A 379 -1.21 21.83 2.17
C ALA A 379 0.09 22.28 1.48
N PRO A 380 1.01 22.92 2.22
CA PRO A 380 2.32 23.25 1.70
C PRO A 380 3.14 21.97 1.49
N VAL A 381 3.99 22.00 0.47
CA VAL A 381 4.98 20.96 0.19
C VAL A 381 6.33 21.63 0.14
N GLU A 382 7.35 20.99 0.73
CA GLU A 382 8.73 21.49 0.73
C GLU A 382 9.30 21.45 -0.70
N SER A 383 9.08 22.53 -1.44
CA SER A 383 9.53 22.73 -2.81
C SER A 383 9.60 24.24 -3.09
N ASP A 384 10.73 24.68 -3.64
CA ASP A 384 10.89 26.06 -4.08
C ASP A 384 10.18 26.32 -5.42
N ILE A 385 9.88 25.26 -6.18
CA ILE A 385 9.15 25.34 -7.44
C ILE A 385 7.67 25.61 -7.15
N PRO A 386 7.09 26.74 -7.60
CA PRO A 386 5.76 27.16 -7.19
C PRO A 386 4.65 26.14 -7.51
N GLU A 387 4.73 25.49 -8.68
CA GLU A 387 3.80 24.48 -9.14
C GLU A 387 3.80 23.21 -8.27
N ARG A 388 4.87 23.00 -7.50
CA ARG A 388 5.10 21.83 -6.65
C ARG A 388 5.03 22.14 -5.16
N SER A 389 5.06 23.43 -4.80
CA SER A 389 5.01 23.92 -3.41
C SER A 389 3.65 23.73 -2.72
N VAL A 390 2.64 23.24 -3.44
CA VAL A 390 1.27 23.06 -2.94
C VAL A 390 0.69 21.74 -3.40
N CYS A 391 0.03 21.01 -2.50
CA CYS A 391 -0.75 19.83 -2.87
C CYS A 391 -2.17 19.90 -2.28
N ARG A 392 -3.07 19.09 -2.85
CA ARG A 392 -4.41 18.88 -2.31
C ARG A 392 -4.35 17.70 -1.35
N VAL A 393 -4.88 17.90 -0.14
CA VAL A 393 -5.02 16.83 0.86
C VAL A 393 -6.48 16.73 1.31
N PRO A 394 -6.92 15.58 1.84
CA PRO A 394 -8.26 15.42 2.39
C PRO A 394 -8.59 16.50 3.42
N ALA A 395 -9.86 16.92 3.50
CA ALA A 395 -10.30 18.02 4.36
C ALA A 395 -9.95 17.85 5.85
N LEU A 396 -9.91 16.61 6.35
CA LEU A 396 -9.51 16.26 7.72
C LEU A 396 -8.12 15.60 7.81
N ALA A 397 -7.28 15.72 6.78
CA ALA A 397 -5.92 15.21 6.86
C ALA A 397 -5.19 15.87 8.05
N PRO A 398 -4.44 15.10 8.85
CA PRO A 398 -3.69 15.65 9.98
C PRO A 398 -2.72 16.73 9.51
N ASP A 399 -2.47 17.70 10.38
CA ASP A 399 -1.44 18.69 10.12
C ASP A 399 -0.06 18.01 10.21
N ASP A 400 0.75 18.17 9.18
CA ASP A 400 2.12 17.65 9.12
C ASP A 400 3.12 18.66 9.69
N GLY A 401 2.65 19.82 10.15
CA GLY A 401 3.47 20.88 10.71
C GLY A 401 4.24 21.67 9.65
N ALA A 402 4.00 21.39 8.37
CA ALA A 402 4.57 22.17 7.28
C ALA A 402 3.89 23.54 7.22
N THR A 403 4.69 24.58 7.04
CA THR A 403 4.22 25.97 7.05
C THR A 403 4.40 26.63 5.71
N TRP A 404 3.53 27.59 5.41
CA TRP A 404 3.63 28.38 4.20
C TRP A 404 4.83 29.34 4.27
N PRO A 405 5.56 29.55 3.16
CA PRO A 405 6.69 30.47 3.15
C PRO A 405 6.24 31.89 3.53
N VAL A 406 6.87 32.46 4.57
CA VAL A 406 6.51 33.79 5.10
C VAL A 406 7.24 34.93 4.37
N GLY A 407 8.43 34.66 3.82
CA GLY A 407 9.31 35.69 3.23
C GLY A 407 8.89 36.16 1.82
N TRP A 408 8.43 35.24 0.97
CA TRP A 408 7.99 35.52 -0.40
C TRP A 408 6.57 35.00 -0.61
N PRO A 409 5.53 35.85 -0.45
CA PRO A 409 4.15 35.39 -0.57
C PRO A 409 3.87 34.94 -2.01
N ARG A 410 3.27 33.76 -2.14
CA ARG A 410 2.80 33.22 -3.42
C ARG A 410 1.50 33.94 -3.85
N PRO A 411 1.22 34.08 -5.16
CA PRO A 411 0.02 34.75 -5.64
C PRO A 411 -1.25 33.98 -5.26
N THR A 412 -2.35 34.71 -5.00
CA THR A 412 -3.67 34.13 -4.72
C THR A 412 -4.17 33.27 -5.88
N ARG A 413 -3.82 33.65 -7.12
CA ARG A 413 -4.12 32.86 -8.32
C ARG A 413 -2.83 32.49 -9.03
N LEU A 414 -2.48 31.21 -8.97
CA LEU A 414 -1.40 30.62 -9.76
C LEU A 414 -1.98 30.02 -11.05
N LEU A 415 -1.37 30.34 -12.19
CA LEU A 415 -1.71 29.74 -13.47
C LEU A 415 -1.15 28.31 -13.54
N SER A 416 -1.97 27.33 -13.93
CA SER A 416 -1.52 25.94 -14.04
C SER A 416 -0.41 25.73 -15.08
N ARG A 417 -0.27 26.66 -16.02
CA ARG A 417 0.83 26.75 -16.97
C ARG A 417 1.23 28.21 -17.11
N PRO A 418 2.52 28.56 -16.94
CA PRO A 418 2.98 29.91 -17.20
C PRO A 418 2.67 30.36 -18.63
N GLU A 419 2.16 31.59 -18.79
CA GLU A 419 1.85 32.16 -20.09
C GLU A 419 3.03 33.04 -20.56
N PRO A 420 3.50 32.93 -21.81
CA PRO A 420 4.60 33.75 -22.30
C PRO A 420 4.21 35.23 -22.33
N VAL A 421 5.13 36.10 -21.91
CA VAL A 421 4.98 37.55 -22.01
C VAL A 421 6.16 38.17 -22.75
N GLN A 422 5.89 39.24 -23.49
CA GLN A 422 6.95 40.05 -24.09
C GLN A 422 7.34 41.12 -23.09
N ALA A 423 8.58 41.09 -22.60
CA ALA A 423 9.05 42.04 -21.62
C ALA A 423 10.38 42.65 -22.04
N MET A 424 10.64 43.88 -21.61
CA MET A 424 11.93 44.55 -21.77
C MET A 424 12.51 44.81 -20.38
N ALA A 425 13.61 44.15 -20.07
CA ALA A 425 14.32 44.22 -18.81
C ALA A 425 15.83 44.36 -19.07
N GLU A 426 16.54 45.02 -18.17
CA GLU A 426 18.00 45.05 -18.17
C GLU A 426 18.53 43.79 -17.47
N LEU A 427 19.58 43.17 -18.02
CA LEU A 427 20.21 41.99 -17.40
C LEU A 427 21.30 42.44 -16.41
N PRO A 428 21.59 41.67 -15.33
CA PRO A 428 21.04 40.36 -15.01
C PRO A 428 19.82 40.40 -14.09
N ASP A 429 19.72 41.28 -13.08
CA ASP A 429 18.70 41.12 -12.03
C ASP A 429 17.58 42.18 -12.06
N GLN A 430 17.47 42.97 -13.13
CA GLN A 430 16.47 44.06 -13.15
C GLN A 430 15.07 43.55 -13.56
N PRO A 431 14.02 44.07 -12.93
CA PRO A 431 12.64 43.81 -13.35
C PRO A 431 12.35 44.46 -14.71
N PRO A 432 11.27 44.03 -15.39
CA PRO A 432 10.91 44.62 -16.68
C PRO A 432 10.34 46.03 -16.50
N ILE A 433 10.69 46.94 -17.42
CA ILE A 433 10.16 48.33 -17.45
C ILE A 433 8.69 48.32 -17.93
N PHE A 434 8.39 47.42 -18.86
CA PHE A 434 7.03 47.13 -19.32
C PHE A 434 6.96 45.67 -19.78
N PHE A 435 5.76 45.12 -19.78
CA PHE A 435 5.49 43.81 -20.36
C PHE A 435 4.16 43.82 -21.14
N ILE A 436 4.02 42.91 -22.08
CA ILE A 436 2.82 42.70 -22.88
C ILE A 436 2.28 41.31 -22.56
N TRP A 437 1.08 41.27 -21.99
CA TRP A 437 0.38 40.04 -21.64
C TRP A 437 -1.00 40.06 -22.29
N ARG A 438 -1.34 39.01 -23.04
CA ARG A 438 -2.60 38.88 -23.80
C ARG A 438 -2.91 40.09 -24.71
N GLY A 439 -1.87 40.69 -25.28
CA GLY A 439 -1.98 41.86 -26.18
C GLY A 439 -2.14 43.21 -25.47
N ILE A 440 -2.20 43.23 -24.14
CA ILE A 440 -2.30 44.45 -23.33
C ILE A 440 -0.91 44.80 -22.82
N ARG A 441 -0.51 46.06 -23.01
CA ARG A 441 0.77 46.59 -22.53
C ARG A 441 0.62 47.17 -21.13
N HIS A 442 1.36 46.62 -20.18
CA HIS A 442 1.42 47.07 -18.79
C HIS A 442 2.76 47.77 -18.53
N ARG A 443 2.70 48.99 -17.96
CA ARG A 443 3.88 49.74 -17.54
C ARG A 443 4.14 49.47 -16.07
N VAL A 444 5.34 49.00 -15.74
CA VAL A 444 5.72 48.68 -14.37
C VAL A 444 6.00 49.97 -13.59
N ARG A 445 5.38 50.09 -12.42
CA ARG A 445 5.56 51.21 -11.48
C ARG A 445 6.52 50.84 -10.36
N CYS A 446 6.31 49.67 -9.76
CA CYS A 446 7.12 49.14 -8.66
C CYS A 446 7.39 47.65 -8.91
N ALA A 447 8.52 47.15 -8.43
CA ALA A 447 8.88 45.76 -8.56
C ALA A 447 9.75 45.29 -7.39
N ASP A 448 9.49 44.08 -6.90
CA ASP A 448 10.30 43.39 -5.90
C ASP A 448 10.87 42.10 -6.52
N GLY A 449 12.17 41.85 -6.35
CA GLY A 449 12.86 40.68 -6.92
C GLY A 449 14.36 40.93 -7.18
N PRO A 450 15.07 39.93 -7.73
CA PRO A 450 14.59 38.60 -8.07
C PRO A 450 14.54 37.64 -6.87
N GLU A 451 13.45 36.87 -6.77
CA GLU A 451 13.46 35.60 -6.03
C GLU A 451 13.98 34.52 -6.98
N ARG A 452 15.21 34.07 -6.76
CA ARG A 452 15.85 33.03 -7.59
C ARG A 452 15.44 31.65 -7.11
N VAL A 453 14.72 30.92 -7.97
CA VAL A 453 14.27 29.54 -7.74
C VAL A 453 15.07 28.62 -8.65
N PHE A 454 15.76 27.65 -8.05
CA PHE A 454 16.50 26.63 -8.79
C PHE A 454 15.61 25.41 -9.08
N GLY A 455 15.96 24.67 -10.12
CA GLY A 455 15.40 23.34 -10.36
C GLY A 455 15.72 22.38 -9.22
N GLU A 456 14.85 21.39 -9.02
CA GLU A 456 15.03 20.38 -7.98
C GLU A 456 15.98 19.31 -8.51
N TRP A 457 17.29 19.53 -8.35
CA TRP A 457 18.36 18.66 -8.89
C TRP A 457 18.21 17.17 -8.56
N TRP A 458 17.49 16.83 -7.49
CA TRP A 458 17.21 15.45 -7.08
C TRP A 458 16.10 14.76 -7.89
N LYS A 459 15.39 15.47 -8.79
CA LYS A 459 14.31 14.89 -9.61
C LYS A 459 14.72 14.53 -11.04
N GLY A 460 15.84 15.05 -11.53
CA GLY A 460 16.38 14.65 -12.83
C GLY A 460 17.45 15.60 -13.35
N ASP A 461 18.28 15.09 -14.27
CA ASP A 461 19.46 15.81 -14.79
C ASP A 461 19.11 17.11 -15.52
N THR A 462 17.90 17.20 -16.08
CA THR A 462 17.41 18.43 -16.73
C THR A 462 17.13 19.57 -15.76
N GLU A 463 16.96 19.28 -14.47
CA GLU A 463 16.69 20.30 -13.44
C GLU A 463 17.96 20.84 -12.78
N LEU A 464 19.14 20.27 -13.08
CA LEU A 464 20.43 20.64 -12.48
C LEU A 464 20.83 22.11 -12.73
N THR A 465 20.52 22.63 -13.91
CA THR A 465 20.97 23.96 -14.35
C THR A 465 19.84 24.97 -14.42
N ILE A 466 18.58 24.54 -14.34
CA ILE A 466 17.44 25.46 -14.51
C ILE A 466 17.38 26.44 -13.34
N ALA A 467 17.32 27.73 -13.68
CA ALA A 467 17.03 28.80 -12.73
C ALA A 467 15.83 29.61 -13.23
N ARG A 468 15.01 30.11 -12.30
CA ARG A 468 13.92 31.04 -12.58
C ARG A 468 14.02 32.23 -11.66
N ASP A 469 14.12 33.41 -12.23
CA ASP A 469 14.12 34.66 -11.45
C ASP A 469 12.71 35.24 -11.45
N TYR A 470 12.06 35.17 -10.29
CA TYR A 470 10.71 35.67 -10.08
C TYR A 470 10.70 37.11 -9.61
N PHE A 471 9.77 37.89 -10.15
CA PHE A 471 9.54 39.29 -9.82
C PHE A 471 8.06 39.52 -9.50
N ARG A 472 7.81 40.25 -8.43
CA ARG A 472 6.49 40.79 -8.09
C ARG A 472 6.44 42.20 -8.65
N ILE A 473 5.56 42.44 -9.60
CA ILE A 473 5.46 43.73 -10.29
C ILE A 473 4.09 44.35 -10.05
N GLU A 474 4.06 45.65 -9.77
CA GLU A 474 2.86 46.46 -9.71
C GLU A 474 2.85 47.42 -10.91
N ASP A 475 1.76 47.43 -11.66
CA ASP A 475 1.63 48.33 -12.80
C ASP A 475 1.11 49.72 -12.41
N THR A 476 1.00 50.63 -13.37
CA THR A 476 0.50 51.99 -13.12
C THR A 476 -0.98 52.06 -12.74
N ALA A 477 -1.77 51.02 -13.03
CA ALA A 477 -3.17 50.92 -12.64
C ALA A 477 -3.34 50.36 -11.21
N GLY A 478 -2.26 49.79 -10.64
CA GLY A 478 -2.24 49.17 -9.32
C GLY A 478 -2.44 47.65 -9.34
N ASP A 479 -2.50 47.05 -10.53
CA ASP A 479 -2.61 45.61 -10.68
C ASP A 479 -1.25 44.95 -10.37
N ARG A 480 -1.29 43.83 -9.65
CA ARG A 480 -0.09 43.14 -9.16
C ARG A 480 0.08 41.77 -9.81
N PHE A 481 1.22 41.57 -10.45
CA PHE A 481 1.53 40.38 -11.22
C PHE A 481 2.75 39.67 -10.66
N TRP A 482 2.79 38.36 -10.88
CA TRP A 482 3.93 37.52 -10.61
C TRP A 482 4.48 36.97 -11.92
N VAL A 483 5.62 37.52 -12.34
CA VAL A 483 6.30 37.15 -13.57
C VAL A 483 7.64 36.52 -13.25
N PHE A 484 8.14 35.67 -14.12
CA PHE A 484 9.51 35.20 -14.01
C PHE A 484 10.22 35.21 -15.35
N ARG A 485 11.55 35.24 -15.25
CA ARG A 485 12.45 34.93 -16.35
C ARG A 485 12.99 33.52 -16.19
N GLU A 486 12.96 32.76 -17.28
CA GLU A 486 13.57 31.43 -17.35
C GLU A 486 15.08 31.57 -17.60
N GLY A 487 15.88 31.56 -16.54
CA GLY A 487 17.32 31.79 -16.55
C GLY A 487 17.74 32.90 -15.58
N ASP A 488 19.00 32.85 -15.15
CA ASP A 488 19.61 33.75 -14.17
C ASP A 488 20.14 35.07 -14.76
N GLY A 489 19.98 35.30 -16.06
CA GLY A 489 20.48 36.49 -16.76
C GLY A 489 21.99 36.56 -16.98
N GLU A 490 22.78 35.62 -16.44
CA GLU A 490 24.25 35.60 -16.51
C GLU A 490 24.76 34.41 -17.33
N HIS A 491 24.18 33.23 -17.13
CA HIS A 491 24.63 31.98 -17.73
C HIS A 491 23.58 31.48 -18.73
N GLY A 492 23.97 31.33 -20.00
CA GLY A 492 23.05 30.87 -21.06
C GLY A 492 22.53 29.44 -20.89
N GLU A 493 23.17 28.65 -20.04
CA GLU A 493 22.81 27.27 -19.72
C GLU A 493 21.72 27.13 -18.66
N THR A 494 21.33 28.24 -18.00
CA THR A 494 20.32 28.23 -16.93
C THR A 494 18.88 28.41 -17.42
N GLY A 495 18.69 28.84 -18.66
CA GLY A 495 17.38 29.01 -19.25
C GLY A 495 17.35 29.86 -20.53
N SER A 496 16.18 29.94 -21.16
CA SER A 496 15.97 30.62 -22.45
C SER A 496 15.93 32.15 -22.40
N GLN A 497 16.04 32.73 -21.20
CA GLN A 497 15.88 34.16 -20.87
C GLN A 497 14.51 34.74 -21.26
N ARG A 498 13.52 33.87 -21.54
CA ARG A 498 12.15 34.27 -21.85
C ARG A 498 11.39 34.61 -20.58
N TRP A 499 10.43 35.52 -20.74
CA TRP A 499 9.56 35.98 -19.66
C TRP A 499 8.21 35.28 -19.70
N PHE A 500 7.69 34.98 -18.52
CA PHE A 500 6.40 34.32 -18.35
C PHE A 500 5.60 34.98 -17.22
N MET A 501 4.29 35.03 -17.41
CA MET A 501 3.30 35.33 -16.37
C MET A 501 2.93 34.03 -15.67
N HIS A 502 3.06 34.00 -14.34
CA HIS A 502 2.77 32.79 -13.56
C HIS A 502 1.61 33.00 -12.59
N GLY A 503 1.37 34.22 -12.09
CA GLY A 503 0.25 34.45 -11.19
C GLY A 503 -0.16 35.89 -11.00
N LEU A 504 -1.28 36.06 -10.31
CA LEU A 504 -1.93 37.34 -10.02
C LEU A 504 -2.14 37.46 -8.51
N PHE A 505 -1.75 38.59 -7.95
CA PHE A 505 -2.08 38.94 -6.57
C PHE A 505 -3.46 39.62 -6.52
N ALA A 506 -4.14 39.49 -5.38
CA ALA A 506 -5.46 40.07 -5.15
C ALA A 506 -5.43 41.57 -4.85
#